data_AF-A0A536X351-F1
#
_entry.id   AF-A0A536X351-F1
#
_cell.length_a   1.000
_cell.length_b   1.000
_cell.length_c   1.000
_cell.angle_alpha   90.00
_cell.angle_beta   90.00
_cell.angle_gamma   90.00
#
_symmetry.space_group_name_H-M   'P 1'
#
loop_
_entity.id
_entity.type
_entity.pdbx_description
1 polymer ?
#
loop_
_entity_poly.entity_id
_entity_poly.type
_entity_poly.pdbx_seq_one_letter_code
_entity_poly.pdbx_strand_id
1 'polypeptide(L)' 'MDAHSSVLLNPYLGFGSSGVEIRAAIAVDIALWDLRGKAQGLPVYELLGGLTRGKIRVYNTCAGYSYN' A
#
# COMPACT_ATOMS: atom_id res chain seq x y z
N MET A 1 10.82 -6.27 -6.10
CA MET A 1 10.64 -5.45 -4.88
C MET A 1 11.63 -4.32 -5.01
N ASP A 2 11.15 -3.11 -5.27
CA ASP A 2 11.98 -1.99 -5.71
C ASP A 2 13.02 -1.57 -4.65
N ALA A 3 14.14 -1.01 -5.09
CA ALA A 3 15.25 -0.59 -4.23
C ALA A 3 14.84 0.45 -3.16
N HIS A 4 13.76 1.20 -3.37
CA HIS A 4 13.23 2.15 -2.39
C HIS A 4 12.64 1.46 -1.17
N SER A 5 11.99 0.31 -1.36
CA SER A 5 11.36 -0.46 -0.29
C SER A 5 12.40 -1.13 0.62
N SER A 6 13.51 -1.62 0.06
CA SER A 6 14.58 -2.25 0.85
C SER A 6 15.32 -1.26 1.76
N VAL A 7 15.45 0.00 1.36
CA VAL A 7 16.05 1.05 2.19
C VAL A 7 15.11 1.48 3.33
N LEU A 8 13.83 1.61 3.05
CA LEU A 8 12.85 2.10 4.03
C LEU A 8 12.49 1.05 5.09
N LEU A 9 12.51 -0.23 4.73
CA LEU A 9 12.07 -1.33 5.60
C LEU A 9 13.21 -2.03 6.36
N ASN A 10 14.48 -1.65 6.11
CA ASN A 10 15.64 -2.17 6.83
C ASN A 10 16.26 -1.08 7.74
N PRO A 11 15.66 -0.78 8.90
CA PRO A 11 16.17 0.23 9.80
C PRO A 11 17.57 -0.14 10.32
N TYR A 12 18.39 0.86 10.64
CA TYR A 12 19.79 0.73 11.08
C TYR A 12 19.99 -0.22 12.28
N LEU A 13 18.94 -0.45 13.08
CA LEU A 13 18.93 -1.33 14.25
C LEU A 13 18.58 -2.80 13.93
N GLY A 14 18.32 -3.14 12.66
CA GLY A 14 18.04 -4.51 12.22
C GLY A 14 16.69 -5.10 12.67
N PHE A 15 15.85 -4.34 13.36
CA PHE A 15 14.52 -4.76 13.79
C PHE A 15 13.44 -4.27 12.82
N GLY A 16 13.05 -5.12 11.87
CA GLY A 16 11.86 -4.94 11.02
C GLY A 16 10.57 -5.36 11.72
N SER A 17 10.31 -4.82 12.92
CA SER A 17 9.10 -5.15 13.70
C SER A 17 7.92 -4.24 13.34
N SER A 18 6.71 -4.58 13.78
CA SER A 18 5.45 -3.84 13.58
C SER A 18 5.35 -2.51 14.37
N GLY A 19 6.46 -1.78 14.43
CA GLY A 19 6.62 -0.51 15.14
C GLY A 19 6.13 0.72 14.36
N VAL A 20 6.33 1.89 14.96
CA VAL A 20 5.97 3.20 14.38
C VAL A 20 6.83 3.51 13.16
N GLU A 21 8.08 3.07 13.18
CA GLU A 21 9.09 3.27 12.15
C GLU A 21 8.66 2.60 10.83
N ILE A 22 8.21 1.36 10.91
CA ILE A 22 7.72 0.62 9.74
C ILE A 22 6.42 1.22 9.21
N ARG A 23 5.52 1.70 10.09
CA ARG A 23 4.30 2.39 9.66
C ARG A 23 4.61 3.69 8.91
N ALA A 24 5.58 4.46 9.39
CA ALA A 24 6.05 5.67 8.71
C ALA A 24 6.68 5.34 7.34
N ALA A 25 7.53 4.32 7.29
CA ALA A 25 8.12 3.83 6.04
C ALA A 25 7.05 3.40 5.02
N ILE A 26 6.02 2.67 5.44
CA ILE A 26 4.90 2.24 4.58
C ILE A 26 4.10 3.44 4.07
N ALA A 27 3.86 4.45 4.92
CA ALA A 27 3.15 5.66 4.50
C ALA A 27 3.90 6.39 3.37
N VAL A 28 5.23 6.45 3.44
CA VAL A 28 6.08 7.01 2.38
C VAL A 28 6.00 6.16 1.11
N ASP A 29 6.07 4.84 1.21
CA ASP A 29 5.98 3.93 0.05
C ASP A 29 4.63 4.10 -0.68
N ILE A 30 3.51 4.16 0.05
CA ILE A 30 2.18 4.41 -0.52
C ILE A 30 2.15 5.77 -1.24
N ALA A 31 2.72 6.81 -0.65
CA ALA A 31 2.78 8.14 -1.26
C ALA A 31 3.62 8.15 -2.55
N LEU A 32 4.71 7.39 -2.60
CA LEU A 32 5.52 7.25 -3.82
C LEU A 32 4.75 6.53 -4.93
N TRP A 33 3.98 5.49 -4.59
CA TRP A 33 3.10 4.82 -5.56
C TRP A 33 1.99 5.73 -6.09
N ASP A 34 1.38 6.54 -5.22
CA ASP A 34 0.38 7.53 -5.63
C ASP A 34 1.00 8.60 -6.55
N LEU A 35 2.18 9.12 -6.20
CA LEU A 35 2.91 10.09 -7.02
C LEU A 35 3.27 9.50 -8.39
N ARG A 36 3.73 8.25 -8.44
CA ARG A 36 4.05 7.56 -9.70
C ARG A 36 2.82 7.37 -10.57
N GLY A 37 1.68 6.98 -9.98
CA GLY A 37 0.40 6.90 -10.69
C GLY A 37 -0.02 8.24 -11.28
N LYS A 38 0.05 9.31 -10.48
CA LYS A 38 -0.23 10.69 -10.92
C LYS A 38 0.71 11.16 -12.03
N ALA A 39 2.00 10.90 -11.91
CA ALA A 39 3.00 11.28 -12.91
C ALA A 39 2.77 10.58 -14.26
N GLN A 40 2.25 9.35 -14.26
CA GLN A 40 1.98 8.57 -15.47
C GLN A 40 0.53 8.70 -15.96
N GLY A 41 -0.34 9.37 -15.20
CA GLY A 41 -1.77 9.46 -15.50
C GLY A 41 -2.51 8.12 -15.42
N LEU A 42 -1.95 7.12 -14.75
CA LEU A 42 -2.48 5.77 -14.65
C LEU A 42 -2.87 5.44 -13.21
N PRO A 43 -3.97 4.68 -13.00
CA PRO A 43 -4.28 4.18 -11.68
C PRO A 43 -3.24 3.13 -11.25
N VAL A 44 -2.93 3.08 -9.94
CA VAL A 44 -1.84 2.26 -9.39
C VAL A 44 -1.97 0.77 -9.74
N TYR A 45 -3.19 0.24 -9.82
CA TYR A 45 -3.38 -1.18 -10.16
C TYR A 45 -2.89 -1.53 -11.57
N GLU A 46 -2.90 -0.58 -12.53
CA GLU A 46 -2.34 -0.79 -13.88
C GLU A 46 -0.82 -0.95 -13.81
N LEU A 47 -0.18 -0.17 -12.94
CA LEU A 47 1.27 -0.24 -12.71
C LEU A 47 1.69 -1.56 -12.04
N LEU A 48 0.76 -2.24 -11.36
CA LEU A 48 0.98 -3.50 -10.64
C LEU A 48 0.59 -4.75 -11.46
N GLY A 49 0.32 -4.59 -12.77
CA GLY A 49 0.00 -5.70 -13.66
C GLY A 49 -1.44 -5.75 -14.16
N GLY A 50 -2.22 -4.70 -13.95
CA GLY A 50 -3.56 -4.55 -14.53
C GLY A 50 -4.69 -5.25 -13.76
N LEU A 51 -5.91 -5.14 -14.28
CA LEU A 51 -7.10 -5.74 -13.67
C LEU A 51 -7.11 -7.26 -13.85
N THR A 52 -7.25 -7.98 -12.74
CA THR A 52 -7.54 -9.43 -12.74
C THR A 52 -9.03 -9.74 -12.58
N ARG A 53 -9.85 -8.75 -12.23
CA ARG A 53 -11.31 -8.87 -12.02
C ARG A 53 -12.00 -7.52 -12.22
N GLY A 54 -13.23 -7.53 -12.72
CA GLY A 54 -14.03 -6.31 -12.94
C GLY A 54 -14.69 -5.71 -11.69
N LYS A 55 -14.82 -6.49 -10.60
CA LYS A 55 -15.36 -6.02 -9.31
C LYS A 55 -14.73 -6.72 -8.12
N ILE A 56 -14.61 -6.02 -6.99
CA ILE A 56 -14.08 -6.55 -5.72
C ILE A 56 -15.23 -6.73 -4.75
N ARG A 57 -15.40 -7.94 -4.18
CA ARG A 57 -16.37 -8.19 -3.11
C ARG A 57 -15.80 -7.66 -1.79
N VAL A 58 -16.59 -6.88 -1.06
CA VAL A 58 -16.23 -6.33 0.26
C VAL A 58 -17.09 -6.99 1.33
N TYR A 59 -16.56 -7.15 2.53
CA TYR A 59 -17.31 -7.61 3.71
C TYR A 59 -17.12 -6.58 4.84
N ASN A 60 -18.11 -6.47 5.72
CA ASN A 60 -18.08 -5.51 6.82
C ASN A 60 -17.50 -6.17 8.08
N THR A 61 -16.43 -5.60 8.63
CA THR A 61 -15.80 -6.07 9.89
C THR A 61 -16.49 -5.51 11.13
N CYS A 62 -17.22 -4.39 11.01
CA CYS A 62 -17.93 -3.75 12.12
C CYS A 62 -19.43 -4.09 12.08
N ALA A 63 -20.06 -4.23 13.24
CA ALA A 63 -21.52 -4.26 13.34
C ALA A 63 -22.09 -2.82 13.33
N GLY A 64 -22.47 -2.30 12.15
CA GLY A 64 -23.38 -1.12 11.96
C GLY A 64 -23.24 -0.48 10.58
N TYR A 65 -24.28 -0.02 9.84
CA TYR A 65 -25.47 0.76 10.24
C TYR A 65 -26.85 0.07 9.95
N SER A 66 -27.08 -1.18 10.39
CA SER A 66 -28.26 -2.03 10.07
C SER A 66 -28.09 -2.89 8.80
N TYR A 67 -27.00 -3.65 8.82
CA TYR A 67 -26.64 -4.90 8.14
C TYR A 67 -27.60 -5.51 7.08
N ASN A 68 -27.22 -5.32 5.79
CA ASN A 68 -27.76 -5.80 4.50
C ASN A 68 -29.08 -5.22 3.99
#